data_AF-A0A843XE68-F1
#
_entry.id   AF-A0A843XE68-F1
#
_cell.length_a   1.000
_cell.length_b   1.000
_cell.length_c   1.000
_cell.angle_alpha   90.00
_cell.angle_beta   90.00
_cell.angle_gamma   90.00
#
_symmetry.space_group_name_H-M   'P 1'
#
loop_
_entity.id
_entity.type
_entity.pdbx_description
1 polymer ?
#
loop_
_entity_poly.entity_id
_entity_poly.type
_entity_poly.pdbx_seq_one_letter_code
_entity_poly.pdbx_strand_id
1 'polypeptide(L)'
;MASRGRHGGAPAREDEPRREEWAEQQAPAPQGPVLPPPPPVDYGVFMQGLVQAMQTQAHTQAALQAQLVAQERADVWWASLLHARFEDGAIDVSWDEFVRLFRAKFVPEHIQDRMEQDFLSLAQGSMTLLEYEARFSELSKYAPHIVADERGRQRSS
;
A
#
# COMPACT_ATOMS: atom_id res chain seq x y z
N MET A 1 -22.46 15.80 -92.59
CA MET A 1 -22.17 14.36 -92.38
C MET A 1 -20.92 14.23 -91.50
N ALA A 2 -20.75 13.11 -90.80
CA ALA A 2 -19.46 12.75 -90.16
C ALA A 2 -18.44 12.32 -91.26
N SER A 3 -17.15 12.04 -91.03
CA SER A 3 -16.30 11.85 -89.83
C SER A 3 -14.81 12.07 -90.24
N ARG A 4 -13.69 11.75 -89.55
CA ARG A 4 -13.39 10.97 -88.33
C ARG A 4 -11.97 11.26 -87.81
N GLY A 5 -11.78 11.47 -86.49
CA GLY A 5 -10.49 11.21 -85.80
C GLY A 5 -10.01 12.28 -84.80
N ARG A 6 -9.18 11.96 -83.79
CA ARG A 6 -8.78 10.68 -83.15
C ARG A 6 -7.79 11.07 -82.03
N HIS A 7 -8.04 10.64 -80.79
CA HIS A 7 -7.13 10.60 -79.62
C HIS A 7 -6.01 11.67 -79.47
N GLY A 8 -6.20 12.58 -78.52
CA GLY A 8 -5.12 13.08 -77.66
C GLY A 8 -5.46 12.71 -76.21
N GLY A 9 -4.96 11.58 -75.71
CA GLY A 9 -5.31 11.06 -74.39
C GLY A 9 -4.30 11.44 -73.32
N ALA A 10 -4.72 12.25 -72.35
CA ALA A 10 -4.19 12.17 -70.99
C ALA A 10 -5.12 11.23 -70.19
N PRO A 11 -4.60 10.37 -69.28
CA PRO A 11 -5.47 9.59 -68.42
C PRO A 11 -6.30 10.54 -67.54
N ALA A 12 -7.57 10.21 -67.33
CA ALA A 12 -8.34 10.84 -66.28
C ALA A 12 -7.60 10.61 -64.95
N ARG A 13 -7.43 11.67 -64.16
CA ARG A 13 -7.04 11.51 -62.75
C ARG A 13 -8.18 10.79 -62.05
N GLU A 14 -7.83 9.93 -61.10
CA GLU A 14 -8.80 9.22 -60.27
C GLU A 14 -9.78 10.22 -59.64
N ASP A 15 -11.04 9.80 -59.48
CA ASP A 15 -12.10 10.62 -58.89
C ASP A 15 -11.78 10.95 -57.43
N GLU A 16 -11.07 12.06 -57.20
CA GLU A 16 -10.84 12.63 -55.86
C GLU A 16 -12.18 13.22 -55.38
N PRO A 17 -12.90 12.57 -54.44
CA PRO A 17 -14.26 12.98 -54.07
C PRO A 17 -14.28 14.42 -53.59
N ARG A 18 -15.25 15.18 -54.11
CA ARG A 18 -15.28 16.64 -54.00
C ARG A 18 -15.33 17.02 -52.53
N ARG A 19 -14.60 18.07 -52.15
CA ARG A 19 -14.47 18.51 -50.74
C ARG A 19 -15.81 18.84 -50.04
N GLU A 20 -16.88 19.01 -50.82
CA GLU A 20 -18.28 19.12 -50.36
C GLU A 20 -18.83 17.79 -49.80
N GLU A 21 -18.51 16.64 -50.40
CA GLU A 21 -19.03 15.32 -50.00
C GLU A 21 -18.54 14.89 -48.61
N TRP A 22 -17.32 15.30 -48.25
CA TRP A 22 -16.73 15.12 -46.92
C TRP A 22 -17.31 16.05 -45.84
N ALA A 23 -18.12 17.05 -46.21
CA ALA A 23 -18.80 17.93 -45.27
C ALA A 23 -20.13 17.31 -44.78
N GLU A 24 -20.89 16.66 -45.67
CA GLU A 24 -22.18 16.06 -45.33
C GLU A 24 -22.06 14.76 -44.49
N GLN A 25 -20.89 14.13 -44.45
CA GLN A 25 -20.61 12.98 -43.58
C GLN A 25 -20.08 13.36 -42.18
N GLN A 26 -19.96 14.64 -41.86
CA GLN A 26 -19.70 15.06 -40.48
C GLN A 26 -20.99 14.93 -39.66
N ALA A 27 -20.93 14.17 -38.57
CA ALA A 27 -22.07 13.99 -37.66
C ALA A 27 -22.59 15.36 -37.19
N PRO A 28 -23.92 15.55 -37.07
CA PRO A 28 -24.48 16.83 -36.68
C PRO A 28 -23.92 17.27 -35.32
N ALA A 29 -23.49 18.54 -35.24
CA ALA A 29 -22.98 19.13 -34.01
C ALA A 29 -23.98 18.87 -32.86
N PRO A 30 -23.53 18.50 -31.65
CA PRO A 30 -24.40 17.96 -30.61
C PRO A 30 -25.42 19.00 -30.13
N GLN A 31 -26.67 18.89 -30.61
CA GLN A 31 -27.77 19.80 -30.29
C GLN A 31 -28.44 19.51 -28.93
N GLY A 32 -27.73 18.82 -28.04
CA GLY A 32 -28.12 18.71 -26.63
C GLY A 32 -27.86 20.03 -25.89
N PRO A 33 -28.38 20.20 -24.67
CA PRO A 33 -27.94 21.28 -23.80
C PRO A 33 -26.44 21.13 -23.55
N VAL A 34 -25.64 22.10 -24.01
CA VAL A 34 -24.26 22.26 -23.55
C VAL A 34 -24.35 22.36 -22.03
N LEU A 35 -23.77 21.40 -21.30
CA LEU A 35 -23.70 21.49 -19.85
C LEU A 35 -23.05 22.85 -19.53
N PRO A 36 -23.64 23.66 -18.62
CA PRO A 36 -22.91 24.81 -18.11
C PRO A 36 -21.57 24.31 -17.59
N PRO A 37 -20.44 25.01 -17.85
CA PRO A 37 -19.17 24.61 -17.28
C PRO A 37 -19.39 24.46 -15.77
N PRO A 38 -19.01 23.31 -15.17
CA PRO A 38 -19.29 23.07 -13.76
C PRO A 38 -18.71 24.25 -12.95
N PRO A 39 -19.41 24.70 -11.89
CA PRO A 39 -18.89 25.76 -11.05
C PRO A 39 -17.49 25.37 -10.57
N PRO A 40 -16.57 26.33 -10.36
CA PRO A 40 -15.16 26.05 -10.08
C PRO A 40 -14.96 25.41 -8.70
N VAL A 41 -15.27 24.12 -8.62
CA VAL A 41 -14.61 23.17 -7.72
C VAL A 41 -13.13 23.22 -8.08
N ASP A 42 -12.28 23.36 -7.08
CA ASP A 42 -10.84 23.29 -7.30
C ASP A 42 -10.48 21.87 -7.76
N TYR A 43 -10.26 21.72 -9.08
CA TYR A 43 -9.87 20.46 -9.70
C TYR A 43 -8.54 19.93 -9.15
N GLY A 44 -7.66 20.81 -8.68
CA GLY A 44 -6.44 20.42 -7.97
C GLY A 44 -6.77 19.71 -6.66
N VAL A 45 -7.64 20.30 -5.82
CA VAL A 45 -8.10 19.69 -4.56
C VAL A 45 -8.85 18.38 -4.80
N PHE A 46 -9.72 18.32 -5.81
CA PHE A 46 -10.45 17.09 -6.16
C PHE A 46 -9.48 15.96 -6.59
N MET A 47 -8.57 16.25 -7.52
CA MET A 47 -7.61 15.25 -8.01
C MET A 47 -6.59 14.86 -6.93
N GLN A 48 -6.17 15.79 -6.07
CA GLN A 48 -5.33 15.51 -4.91
C GLN A 48 -6.05 14.57 -3.92
N GLY A 49 -7.33 14.81 -3.63
CA GLY A 49 -8.15 13.93 -2.80
C GLY A 49 -8.27 12.52 -3.37
N LEU A 50 -8.44 12.39 -4.70
CA LEU A 50 -8.47 11.11 -5.40
C LEU A 50 -7.12 10.37 -5.33
N VAL A 51 -6.00 11.07 -5.57
CA VAL A 51 -4.65 10.50 -5.44
C VAL A 51 -4.38 10.07 -4.00
N GLN A 52 -4.74 10.88 -3.01
CA GLN A 52 -4.60 10.56 -1.58
C GLN A 52 -5.43 9.32 -1.20
N ALA A 53 -6.66 9.20 -1.71
CA ALA A 53 -7.51 8.04 -1.48
C ALA A 53 -6.89 6.76 -2.08
N MET A 54 -6.38 6.82 -3.32
CA MET A 54 -5.69 5.70 -3.97
C MET A 54 -4.41 5.28 -3.22
N GLN A 55 -3.59 6.24 -2.76
CA GLN A 55 -2.42 5.96 -1.95
C GLN A 55 -2.80 5.32 -0.61
N THR A 56 -3.84 5.85 0.06
CA THR A 56 -4.35 5.31 1.34
C THR A 56 -4.84 3.87 1.17
N GLN A 57 -5.58 3.58 0.09
CA GLN A 57 -6.02 2.23 -0.25
C GLN A 57 -4.84 1.30 -0.57
N ALA A 58 -3.83 1.77 -1.30
CA ALA A 58 -2.62 0.99 -1.58
C ALA A 58 -1.85 0.65 -0.30
N HIS A 59 -1.74 1.60 0.64
CA HIS A 59 -1.10 1.36 1.94
C HIS A 59 -1.89 0.39 2.83
N THR A 60 -3.22 0.51 2.94
CA THR A 60 -4.02 -0.43 3.73
C THR A 60 -4.07 -1.83 3.12
N GLN A 61 -4.14 -1.93 1.79
CA GLN A 61 -4.03 -3.21 1.08
C GLN A 61 -2.64 -3.84 1.29
N ALA A 62 -1.55 -3.07 1.16
CA ALA A 62 -0.20 -3.58 1.38
C ALA A 62 0.02 -4.04 2.83
N ALA A 63 -0.51 -3.31 3.82
CA ALA A 63 -0.45 -3.71 5.22
C ALA A 63 -1.22 -5.02 5.48
N LEU A 64 -2.43 -5.17 4.93
CA LEU A 64 -3.22 -6.41 5.05
C LEU A 64 -2.51 -7.60 4.39
N GLN A 65 -1.94 -7.42 3.19
CA GLN A 65 -1.17 -8.46 2.51
C GLN A 65 0.09 -8.85 3.31
N ALA A 66 0.82 -7.87 3.86
CA ALA A 66 1.98 -8.12 4.70
C ALA A 66 1.62 -8.88 5.98
N GLN A 67 0.46 -8.58 6.61
CA GLN A 67 -0.04 -9.29 7.78
C GLN A 67 -0.38 -10.76 7.45
N LEU A 68 -1.08 -11.01 6.34
CA LEU A 68 -1.44 -12.37 5.90
C LEU A 68 -0.18 -13.21 5.60
N VAL A 69 0.79 -12.65 4.87
CA VAL A 69 2.07 -13.31 4.57
C VAL A 69 2.92 -13.52 5.84
N ALA A 70 2.85 -12.62 6.82
CA ALA A 70 3.52 -12.80 8.10
C ALA A 70 2.90 -13.96 8.91
N GLN A 71 1.57 -14.08 8.91
CA GLN A 71 0.86 -15.17 9.57
C GLN A 71 1.17 -16.52 8.91
N GLU A 72 1.03 -16.65 7.59
CA GLU A 72 1.34 -17.88 6.84
C GLU A 72 2.78 -18.36 7.11
N ARG A 73 3.75 -17.43 7.14
CA ARG A 73 5.15 -17.74 7.44
C ARG A 73 5.39 -18.15 8.90
N ALA A 74 4.57 -17.66 9.84
CA ALA A 74 4.61 -18.09 11.24
C ALA A 74 4.01 -19.49 11.40
N ASP A 75 2.86 -19.76 10.78
CA ASP A 75 2.16 -21.05 10.82
C ASP A 75 3.04 -22.17 10.22
N VAL A 76 3.61 -21.95 9.04
CA VAL A 76 4.52 -22.91 8.37
C VAL A 76 5.80 -23.15 9.18
N TRP A 77 6.39 -22.10 9.77
CA TRP A 77 7.56 -22.25 10.64
C TRP A 77 7.23 -23.04 11.90
N TRP A 78 6.10 -22.76 12.55
CA TRP A 78 5.69 -23.42 13.78
C TRP A 78 5.40 -24.91 13.57
N ALA A 79 4.68 -25.26 12.50
CA ALA A 79 4.45 -26.64 12.12
C ALA A 79 5.77 -27.39 11.82
N SER A 80 6.70 -26.74 11.12
CA SER A 80 8.03 -27.31 10.82
C SER A 80 8.87 -27.53 12.10
N LEU A 81 8.82 -26.58 13.04
CA LEU A 81 9.52 -26.67 14.32
C LEU A 81 8.95 -27.81 15.18
N LEU A 82 7.62 -27.90 15.30
CA LEU A 82 6.99 -29.00 16.04
C LEU A 82 7.33 -30.36 15.41
N HIS A 83 7.30 -30.49 14.08
CA HIS A 83 7.63 -31.74 13.40
C HIS A 83 9.04 -32.25 13.76
N ALA A 84 10.06 -31.38 13.69
CA ALA A 84 11.43 -31.73 14.07
C ALA A 84 11.56 -32.09 15.56
N ARG A 85 10.84 -31.37 16.44
CA ARG A 85 10.83 -31.68 17.88
C ARG A 85 10.18 -33.03 18.19
N PHE A 86 9.13 -33.43 17.46
CA PHE A 86 8.55 -34.77 17.56
C PHE A 86 9.53 -35.87 17.13
N GLU A 87 10.36 -35.64 16.10
CA GLU A 87 11.41 -36.58 15.69
C GLU A 87 12.54 -36.71 16.73
N ASP A 88 12.91 -35.59 17.39
CA ASP A 88 13.82 -35.56 18.56
C ASP A 88 13.20 -36.19 19.83
N GLY A 89 11.92 -36.57 19.83
CA GLY A 89 11.18 -37.06 21.00
C GLY A 89 10.78 -35.98 22.02
N ALA A 90 10.95 -34.70 21.69
CA ALA A 90 10.58 -33.55 22.51
C ALA A 90 9.14 -33.10 22.19
N ILE A 91 8.18 -33.52 23.02
CA ILE A 91 6.74 -33.34 22.74
C ILE A 91 6.22 -31.95 23.16
N ASP A 92 6.68 -31.41 24.29
CA ASP A 92 6.19 -30.15 24.84
C ASP A 92 7.15 -28.97 24.57
N VAL A 93 6.59 -27.86 24.09
CA VAL A 93 7.26 -26.55 24.02
C VAL A 93 6.53 -25.61 24.97
N SER A 94 7.21 -25.11 25.99
CA SER A 94 6.62 -24.15 26.92
C SER A 94 6.33 -22.81 26.24
N TRP A 95 5.38 -22.03 26.78
CA TRP A 95 5.04 -20.71 26.24
C TRP A 95 6.25 -19.77 26.17
N ASP A 96 7.12 -19.79 27.19
CA ASP A 96 8.33 -18.96 27.22
C ASP A 96 9.35 -19.39 26.14
N GLU A 97 9.50 -20.70 25.89
CA GLU A 97 10.34 -21.24 24.81
C GLU A 97 9.77 -20.89 23.43
N PHE A 98 8.44 -20.96 23.26
CA PHE A 98 7.76 -20.47 22.05
C PHE A 98 8.06 -18.98 21.82
N VAL A 99 7.87 -18.13 22.83
CA VAL A 99 8.13 -16.67 22.73
C VAL A 99 9.60 -16.40 22.41
N ARG A 100 10.54 -17.13 23.03
CA ARG A 100 11.99 -17.02 22.76
C ARG A 100 12.33 -17.39 21.32
N LEU A 101 11.85 -18.54 20.84
CA LEU A 101 12.11 -19.02 19.49
C LEU A 101 11.42 -18.16 18.42
N PHE A 102 10.21 -17.67 18.69
CA PHE A 102 9.48 -16.76 17.81
C PHE A 102 10.20 -15.41 17.67
N ARG A 103 10.64 -14.80 18.78
CA ARG A 103 11.45 -13.57 18.76
C ARG A 103 12.72 -13.77 17.94
N ALA A 104 13.49 -14.83 18.21
CA ALA A 104 14.71 -15.14 17.46
C ALA A 104 14.48 -15.41 15.96
N LYS A 105 13.29 -15.88 15.57
CA LYS A 105 12.93 -16.15 14.16
C LYS A 105 12.43 -14.93 13.40
N PHE A 106 11.66 -14.05 14.03
CA PHE A 106 10.90 -12.98 13.36
C PHE A 106 11.28 -11.56 13.76
N VAL A 107 12.04 -11.36 14.85
CA VAL A 107 12.49 -10.03 15.31
C VAL A 107 14.02 -10.01 15.35
N PRO A 108 14.69 -9.46 14.31
CA PRO A 108 16.15 -9.38 14.26
C PRO A 108 16.73 -8.67 15.48
N GLU A 109 17.91 -9.10 15.92
CA GLU A 109 18.62 -8.58 17.11
C GLU A 109 18.73 -7.04 17.08
N HIS A 110 19.23 -6.47 15.98
CA HIS A 110 19.31 -5.01 15.79
C HIS A 110 17.96 -4.25 15.83
N ILE A 111 16.83 -4.93 15.70
CA ILE A 111 15.50 -4.34 15.92
C ILE A 111 15.14 -4.40 17.40
N GLN A 112 15.49 -5.47 18.12
CA GLN A 112 15.32 -5.57 19.57
C GLN A 112 16.20 -4.53 20.29
N ASP A 113 17.47 -4.41 19.91
CA ASP A 113 18.41 -3.40 20.42
C ASP A 113 17.86 -1.98 20.25
N ARG A 114 17.30 -1.68 19.07
CA ARG A 114 16.70 -0.37 18.80
C ARG A 114 15.44 -0.14 19.62
N MET A 115 14.57 -1.14 19.78
CA MET A 115 13.38 -1.02 20.64
C MET A 115 13.74 -0.83 22.12
N GLU A 116 14.86 -1.39 22.58
CA GLU A 116 15.40 -1.13 23.92
C GLU A 116 15.98 0.30 24.05
N GLN A 117 16.69 0.80 23.04
CA GLN A 117 17.16 2.19 23.00
C GLN A 117 16.00 3.20 22.89
N ASP A 118 14.98 2.89 22.10
CA ASP A 118 13.74 3.66 21.98
C ASP A 118 12.94 3.64 23.31
N PHE A 119 13.01 2.54 24.10
CA PHE A 119 12.46 2.50 25.46
C PHE A 119 13.26 3.36 26.44
N LEU A 120 14.59 3.22 26.45
CA LEU A 120 15.51 3.97 27.32
C LEU A 120 15.45 5.49 27.09
N SER A 121 15.11 5.92 25.88
CA SER A 121 14.93 7.32 25.51
C SER A 121 13.48 7.80 25.52
N LEU A 122 12.53 6.96 25.95
CA LEU A 122 11.10 7.28 25.96
C LEU A 122 10.74 8.29 27.07
N ALA A 123 10.86 9.58 26.75
CA ALA A 123 10.24 10.66 27.52
C ALA A 123 8.86 11.03 26.94
N GLN A 124 7.92 11.45 27.80
CA GLN A 124 6.60 11.89 27.34
C GLN A 124 6.69 13.09 26.38
N GLY A 125 7.55 14.08 26.67
CA GLY A 125 7.76 15.24 25.80
C GLY A 125 6.46 15.98 25.49
N SER A 126 6.03 15.94 24.22
CA SER A 126 4.78 16.53 23.73
C SER A 126 3.64 15.53 23.53
N MET A 127 3.82 14.25 23.89
CA MET A 127 2.79 13.22 23.76
C MET A 127 1.69 13.38 24.82
N THR A 128 0.45 13.04 24.45
CA THR A 128 -0.61 12.82 25.44
C THR A 128 -0.26 11.62 26.33
N LEU A 129 -0.86 11.56 27.52
CA LEU A 129 -0.64 10.45 28.46
C LEU A 129 -0.97 9.09 27.84
N LEU A 130 -2.02 9.01 27.01
CA LEU A 130 -2.46 7.80 26.34
C LEU A 130 -1.48 7.33 25.24
N GLU A 131 -0.92 8.24 24.45
CA GLU A 131 0.10 7.92 23.44
C GLU A 131 1.41 7.45 24.11
N TYR A 132 1.79 8.08 25.22
CA TYR A 132 2.94 7.67 26.02
C TYR A 132 2.71 6.31 26.69
N GLU A 133 1.55 6.06 27.29
CA GLU A 133 1.19 4.77 27.87
C GLU A 133 1.18 3.63 26.82
N ALA A 134 0.66 3.90 25.63
CA ALA A 134 0.67 2.96 24.51
C ALA A 134 2.11 2.63 24.08
N ARG A 135 2.98 3.64 23.87
CA ARG A 135 4.40 3.43 23.53
C ARG A 135 5.18 2.75 24.64
N PHE A 136 4.95 3.11 25.90
CA PHE A 136 5.56 2.44 27.04
C PHE A 136 5.15 0.96 27.09
N SER A 137 3.87 0.65 26.86
CA SER A 137 3.33 -0.71 26.82
C SER A 137 3.76 -1.52 25.59
N GLU A 138 4.20 -0.87 24.52
CA GLU A 138 4.82 -1.50 23.36
C GLU A 138 6.30 -1.81 23.63
N LEU A 139 7.08 -0.79 24.01
CA LEU A 139 8.54 -0.84 24.09
C LEU A 139 9.05 -1.59 25.34
N SER A 140 8.32 -1.55 26.46
CA SER A 140 8.65 -2.29 27.70
C SER A 140 8.75 -3.82 27.52
N LYS A 141 8.17 -4.36 26.43
CA LYS A 141 8.25 -5.78 26.06
C LYS A 141 9.65 -6.21 25.59
N TYR A 142 10.49 -5.26 25.20
CA TYR A 142 11.88 -5.49 24.76
C TYR A 142 12.88 -5.28 25.89
N ALA A 143 12.59 -4.37 26.84
CA ALA A 143 13.44 -4.03 27.98
C ALA A 143 12.92 -4.51 29.36
N PRO A 144 12.52 -5.79 29.54
CA PRO A 144 11.83 -6.25 30.75
C PRO A 144 12.69 -6.15 32.03
N HIS A 145 14.01 -6.16 31.89
CA HIS A 145 14.96 -6.05 33.00
C HIS A 145 14.99 -4.63 33.60
N ILE A 146 14.79 -3.59 32.78
CA ILE A 146 14.75 -2.18 33.19
C ILE A 146 13.42 -1.88 33.91
N VAL A 147 12.33 -2.40 33.36
CA VAL A 147 10.95 -2.26 33.89
C VAL A 147 10.81 -2.86 35.29
N ALA A 148 11.64 -3.87 35.64
CA ALA A 148 11.66 -4.47 36.96
C ALA A 148 12.26 -3.54 38.04
N ASP A 149 13.37 -2.85 37.72
CA ASP A 149 14.08 -1.99 38.68
C ASP A 149 13.27 -0.72 39.02
N GLU A 150 12.65 -0.10 38.02
CA GLU A 150 11.85 1.12 38.22
C GLU A 150 10.60 0.86 39.08
N ARG A 151 9.97 -0.33 38.94
CA ARG A 151 8.88 -0.79 39.83
C ARG A 151 9.35 -1.07 41.26
N GLY A 152 10.64 -1.36 41.46
CA GLY A 152 11.27 -1.47 42.78
C GLY A 152 11.34 -0.10 43.48
N ARG A 153 11.81 0.92 42.76
CA ARG A 153 11.90 2.29 43.29
C ARG A 153 10.53 2.89 43.60
N GLN A 154 9.55 2.74 42.71
CA GLN A 154 8.19 3.28 42.90
C GLN A 154 7.41 2.68 44.08
N ARG A 155 7.86 1.57 44.68
CA ARG A 155 7.30 0.99 45.92
C ARG A 155 8.08 1.38 47.19
N SER A 156 9.13 2.18 47.03
CA SER A 156 10.09 2.53 48.09
C SER A 156 10.11 4.04 48.39
N SER A 157 9.06 4.76 48.01
CA SER A 157 8.81 6.19 48.24
C SER A 157 7.35 6.44 48.60
#